data_AF-A0A6I4RQA1-F1
#
_entry.id   AF-A0A6I4RQA1-F1
#
_cell.length_a   1.000
_cell.length_b   1.000
_cell.length_c   1.000
_cell.angle_alpha   90.00
_cell.angle_beta   90.00
_cell.angle_gamma   90.00
#
_symmetry.space_group_name_H-M   'P 1'
#
loop_
_entity.id
_entity.type
_entity.pdbx_description
1 polymer ?
#
loop_
_entity_poly.entity_id
_entity_poly.type
_entity_poly.pdbx_seq_one_letter_code
_entity_poly.pdbx_strand_id
1 'polypeptide(L)'
;MSLKKNEKMVCVHTLNEPTDDTLAIPTPDVRSNKPFGIHDQEYGQTAFFQKIITAKIGNQEVSIAIPNEISLSLSISKKSLTAAENKKKEIKQRANSSTTIFDTDVKMAYDFLEEIQKAVVFSYKAIESFCNASIPDSYIYKKPTSKGIIEHYGKEQIERWINTSEKISAIIPNILKCNSPSNQTFWSDFKNLERIRNEIIHSKSSNSSEILSELFSIKTRDYIESSVILLEYFIGLDPCNPIFPLGFGKSQIKVMSVPNSKEYLSKIE
;
A
#
# COMPACT_ATOMS: atom_id res chain seq x y z
N MET A 1 -1.74 3.68 -22.93
CA MET A 1 -2.26 3.41 -21.57
C MET A 1 -3.54 2.60 -21.77
N SER A 2 -3.66 1.38 -21.25
CA SER A 2 -4.91 0.60 -21.39
C SER A 2 -5.88 0.99 -20.25
N LEU A 3 -7.10 1.37 -20.61
CA LEU A 3 -8.19 1.63 -19.65
C LEU A 3 -9.01 0.36 -19.49
N LYS A 4 -9.34 0.00 -18.25
CA LYS A 4 -10.24 -1.14 -17.99
C LYS A 4 -11.70 -0.74 -18.23
N LYS A 5 -12.57 -1.75 -18.39
CA LYS A 5 -14.02 -1.57 -18.42
C LYS A 5 -14.46 -0.77 -17.18
N ASN A 6 -15.12 0.37 -17.39
CA ASN A 6 -15.58 1.35 -16.37
C ASN A 6 -14.54 2.37 -15.86
N GLU A 7 -13.32 2.37 -16.38
CA GLU A 7 -12.35 3.45 -16.12
C GLU A 7 -12.51 4.57 -17.15
N LYS A 8 -12.41 5.82 -16.71
CA LYS A 8 -12.28 6.99 -17.58
C LYS A 8 -11.06 7.80 -17.15
N MET A 9 -10.47 8.50 -18.11
CA MET A 9 -9.45 9.50 -17.83
C MET A 9 -10.09 10.88 -17.87
N VAL A 10 -9.80 11.73 -16.89
CA VAL A 10 -10.27 13.13 -16.87
C VAL A 10 -9.11 14.06 -16.60
N CYS A 11 -9.10 15.21 -17.29
CA CYS A 11 -8.19 16.30 -16.94
C CYS A 11 -8.68 16.94 -15.63
N VAL A 12 -7.82 16.99 -14.63
CA VAL A 12 -8.15 17.53 -13.30
C VAL A 12 -7.50 18.88 -13.03
N HIS A 13 -6.46 19.24 -13.79
CA HIS A 13 -5.74 20.49 -13.61
C HIS A 13 -4.90 20.86 -14.84
N THR A 14 -4.65 22.15 -15.06
CA THR A 14 -3.77 22.66 -16.12
C THR A 14 -2.89 23.81 -15.60
N LEU A 15 -1.65 23.89 -16.06
CA LEU A 15 -0.67 24.96 -15.75
C LEU A 15 -0.14 25.56 -17.06
N ASN A 16 -0.07 26.89 -17.15
CA ASN A 16 0.26 27.61 -18.40
C ASN A 16 1.74 28.03 -18.53
N GLU A 17 2.55 27.91 -17.48
CA GLU A 17 3.99 28.23 -17.52
C GLU A 17 4.80 27.21 -16.69
N PRO A 18 6.07 26.93 -17.06
CA PRO A 18 6.96 26.12 -16.22
C PRO A 18 7.39 26.98 -15.04
N THR A 19 6.69 26.93 -13.92
CA THR A 19 7.08 27.72 -12.74
C THR A 19 7.10 26.88 -11.48
N ASP A 20 8.27 26.93 -10.83
CA ASP A 20 8.70 26.44 -9.53
C ASP A 20 8.29 25.01 -9.12
N ASP A 21 9.28 24.27 -8.62
CA ASP A 21 9.18 22.93 -8.02
C ASP A 21 8.22 22.82 -6.81
N THR A 22 7.40 23.85 -6.54
CA THR A 22 6.55 24.00 -5.35
C THR A 22 5.05 24.09 -5.62
N LEU A 23 4.59 24.08 -6.89
CA LEU A 23 3.16 24.17 -7.20
C LEU A 23 2.41 22.89 -6.80
N ALA A 24 1.54 23.02 -5.80
CA ALA A 24 0.73 21.91 -5.28
C ALA A 24 -0.30 21.47 -6.33
N ILE A 25 -0.05 20.33 -6.97
CA ILE A 25 -0.99 19.73 -7.92
C ILE A 25 -2.25 19.30 -7.14
N PRO A 26 -3.45 19.75 -7.53
CA PRO A 26 -4.67 19.40 -6.82
C PRO A 26 -4.88 17.89 -6.86
N THR A 27 -4.77 17.26 -5.69
CA THR A 27 -5.13 15.86 -5.51
C THR A 27 -6.42 15.79 -4.72
N PRO A 28 -7.43 15.05 -5.20
CA PRO A 28 -8.73 14.98 -4.52
C PRO A 28 -8.61 14.38 -3.12
N ASP A 29 -7.69 13.42 -2.94
CA ASP A 29 -7.31 12.84 -1.66
C ASP A 29 -5.95 12.13 -1.81
N VAL A 30 -5.09 12.18 -0.79
CA VAL A 30 -3.78 11.49 -0.76
C VAL A 30 -3.87 9.97 -0.93
N ARG A 31 -5.06 9.39 -0.73
CA ARG A 31 -5.35 7.97 -0.95
C ARG A 31 -5.69 7.65 -2.40
N SER A 32 -5.79 8.65 -3.27
CA SER A 32 -6.05 8.46 -4.69
C SER A 32 -4.79 7.98 -5.42
N ASN A 33 -4.96 7.33 -6.56
CA ASN A 33 -3.84 7.11 -7.46
C ASN A 33 -3.24 8.44 -7.90
N LYS A 34 -1.92 8.47 -8.03
CA LYS A 34 -1.16 9.64 -8.47
C LYS A 34 -1.63 10.08 -9.86
N PRO A 35 -1.93 11.37 -10.07
CA PRO A 35 -2.21 11.88 -11.41
C PRO A 35 -0.92 11.84 -12.25
N PHE A 36 -1.04 11.79 -13.57
CA PHE A 36 0.10 11.97 -14.46
C PHE A 36 -0.03 13.28 -15.22
N GLY A 37 1.10 13.97 -15.39
CA GLY A 37 1.19 15.20 -16.17
C GLY A 37 1.62 14.94 -17.61
N ILE A 38 1.05 15.68 -18.55
CA ILE A 38 1.56 15.83 -19.91
C ILE A 38 1.89 17.30 -20.11
N HIS A 39 3.15 17.59 -20.39
CA HIS A 39 3.62 18.92 -20.76
C HIS A 39 3.72 19.03 -22.28
N ASP A 40 2.98 19.98 -22.85
CA ASP A 40 3.00 20.33 -24.27
C ASP A 40 4.09 21.38 -24.51
N GLN A 41 5.06 21.03 -25.35
CA GLN A 41 6.18 21.91 -25.68
C GLN A 41 5.82 23.01 -26.68
N GLU A 42 4.83 22.80 -27.54
CA GLU A 42 4.36 23.80 -28.51
C GLU A 42 3.58 24.92 -27.84
N TYR A 43 2.71 24.57 -26.89
CA TYR A 43 1.87 25.53 -26.18
C TYR A 43 2.40 25.93 -24.79
N GLY A 44 3.47 25.29 -24.30
CA GLY A 44 4.05 25.56 -22.98
C GLY A 44 3.15 25.17 -21.81
N GLN A 45 2.13 24.34 -22.03
CA GLN A 45 1.08 24.03 -21.06
C GLN A 45 1.24 22.62 -20.49
N THR A 46 1.04 22.43 -19.19
CA THR A 46 0.99 21.12 -18.55
C THR A 46 -0.44 20.77 -18.13
N ALA A 47 -0.95 19.63 -18.57
CA ALA A 47 -2.24 19.09 -18.12
C ALA A 47 -2.04 17.86 -17.23
N PHE A 48 -2.76 17.78 -16.12
CA PHE A 48 -2.77 16.63 -15.21
C PHE A 48 -4.03 15.81 -15.37
N PHE A 49 -3.85 14.50 -15.43
CA PHE A 49 -4.91 13.55 -15.70
C PHE A 49 -5.06 12.56 -14.55
N GLN A 50 -6.32 12.27 -14.21
CA GLN A 50 -6.69 11.33 -13.16
C GLN A 50 -7.58 10.24 -13.74
N LYS A 51 -7.31 8.99 -13.36
CA LYS A 51 -8.24 7.90 -13.60
C LYS A 51 -9.40 7.98 -12.61
N ILE A 52 -10.62 7.88 -13.12
CA ILE A 52 -11.85 7.77 -12.34
C ILE A 52 -12.57 6.47 -12.68
N ILE A 53 -13.35 5.97 -11.72
CA ILE A 53 -14.33 4.90 -11.94
C ILE A 53 -15.74 5.46 -11.73
N THR A 54 -16.72 4.87 -12.40
CA THR A 54 -18.14 5.15 -12.13
C THR A 54 -18.74 3.95 -11.42
N ALA A 55 -19.28 4.19 -10.23
CA ALA A 55 -19.96 3.19 -9.42
C ALA A 55 -21.45 3.54 -9.32
N LYS A 56 -22.30 2.52 -9.24
CA LYS A 56 -23.74 2.69 -9.03
C LYS A 56 -24.05 2.53 -7.54
N ILE A 57 -24.59 3.58 -6.92
CA ILE A 57 -25.03 3.60 -5.52
C ILE A 57 -26.54 3.79 -5.54
N GLY A 58 -27.28 2.69 -5.34
CA GLY A 58 -28.73 2.66 -5.55
C GLY A 58 -29.09 3.02 -6.99
N ASN A 59 -29.82 4.12 -7.17
CA ASN A 59 -30.20 4.63 -8.50
C ASN A 59 -29.27 5.72 -9.04
N GLN A 60 -28.25 6.13 -8.28
CA GLN A 60 -27.32 7.19 -8.68
C GLN A 60 -26.03 6.60 -9.23
N GLU A 61 -25.52 7.20 -10.30
CA GLU A 61 -24.15 6.98 -10.77
C GLU A 61 -23.22 8.01 -10.13
N VAL A 62 -22.16 7.53 -9.49
CA VAL A 62 -21.18 8.37 -8.81
C VAL A 62 -19.81 8.06 -9.39
N SER A 63 -19.17 9.09 -9.96
CA SER A 63 -17.80 8.98 -10.43
C SER A 63 -16.83 9.44 -9.35
N ILE A 64 -15.81 8.61 -9.07
CA ILE A 64 -14.78 8.89 -8.06
C ILE A 64 -13.38 8.65 -8.63
N ALA A 65 -12.39 9.40 -8.15
CA ALA A 65 -10.98 9.10 -8.41
C ALA A 65 -10.66 7.68 -7.94
N ILE A 66 -9.96 6.91 -8.78
CA ILE A 66 -9.60 5.54 -8.43
C ILE A 66 -8.66 5.60 -7.22
N PRO A 67 -9.01 4.94 -6.10
CA PRO A 67 -8.14 4.89 -4.95
C PRO A 67 -6.90 4.05 -5.23
N ASN A 68 -5.86 4.31 -4.45
CA ASN A 68 -4.66 3.50 -4.40
C ASN A 68 -4.76 2.52 -3.22
N GLU A 69 -4.76 1.22 -3.51
CA GLU A 69 -4.96 0.17 -2.49
C GLU A 69 -3.87 0.15 -1.41
N ILE A 70 -2.62 0.51 -1.76
CA ILE A 70 -1.53 0.65 -0.78
C ILE A 70 -1.88 1.76 0.21
N SER A 71 -2.28 2.91 -0.32
CA SER A 71 -2.65 4.10 0.46
C SER A 71 -3.88 3.90 1.33
N LEU A 72 -4.93 3.26 0.80
CA LEU A 72 -6.12 2.88 1.56
C LEU A 72 -5.75 1.95 2.73
N SER A 73 -4.96 0.92 2.44
CA SER A 73 -4.55 -0.07 3.45
C SER A 73 -3.70 0.56 4.54
N LEU A 74 -2.71 1.39 4.19
CA LEU A 74 -1.93 2.16 5.16
C LEU A 74 -2.79 3.12 5.97
N SER A 75 -3.78 3.79 5.35
CA SER A 75 -4.68 4.70 6.05
C SER A 75 -5.50 3.96 7.12
N ILE A 76 -6.04 2.79 6.78
CA ILE A 76 -6.75 1.92 7.75
C ILE A 76 -5.80 1.51 8.87
N SER A 77 -4.62 1.00 8.52
CA SER A 77 -3.65 0.53 9.50
C SER A 77 -3.23 1.64 10.47
N LYS A 78 -2.93 2.85 9.97
CA LYS A 78 -2.53 3.99 10.79
C LYS A 78 -3.64 4.46 11.73
N LYS A 79 -4.88 4.55 11.23
CA LYS A 79 -6.04 4.94 12.06
C LYS A 79 -6.27 3.92 13.17
N SER A 80 -6.25 2.63 12.83
CA SER A 80 -6.43 1.56 13.80
C SER A 80 -5.28 1.44 14.79
N LEU A 81 -4.03 1.58 14.36
CA LEU A 81 -2.88 1.62 15.29
C LEU A 81 -3.00 2.79 16.27
N THR A 82 -3.39 3.98 15.78
CA THR A 82 -3.62 5.14 16.65
C THR A 82 -4.71 4.86 17.69
N ALA A 83 -5.83 4.27 17.25
CA ALA A 83 -6.93 3.90 18.13
C ALA A 83 -6.54 2.81 19.15
N ALA A 84 -5.73 1.83 18.75
CA ALA A 84 -5.21 0.79 19.61
C ALA A 84 -4.26 1.37 20.66
N GLU A 85 -3.32 2.23 20.27
CA GLU A 85 -2.37 2.86 21.20
C GLU A 85 -3.07 3.73 22.26
N ASN A 86 -4.15 4.43 21.89
CA ASN A 86 -4.96 5.18 22.86
C ASN A 86 -5.63 4.23 23.87
N LYS A 87 -6.27 3.15 23.42
CA LYS A 87 -6.89 2.15 24.30
C LYS A 87 -5.85 1.46 25.19
N LYS A 88 -4.65 1.16 24.66
CA LYS A 88 -3.55 0.58 25.42
C LYS A 88 -3.10 1.48 26.57
N LYS A 89 -3.09 2.81 26.36
CA LYS A 89 -2.82 3.78 27.44
C LYS A 89 -3.92 3.76 28.50
N GLU A 90 -5.18 3.74 28.10
CA GLU A 90 -6.32 3.64 29.02
C GLU A 90 -6.28 2.35 29.86
N ILE A 91 -6.02 1.21 29.23
CA ILE A 91 -5.85 -0.08 29.89
C ILE A 91 -4.71 -0.02 30.92
N LYS A 92 -3.55 0.53 30.55
CA LYS A 92 -2.42 0.70 31.48
C LYS A 92 -2.76 1.57 32.69
N GLN A 93 -3.50 2.66 32.48
CA GLN A 93 -3.91 3.54 33.58
C GLN A 93 -4.83 2.83 34.57
N ARG A 94 -5.75 1.99 34.09
CA ARG A 94 -6.65 1.21 34.95
C ARG A 94 -5.95 0.02 35.61
N ALA A 95 -5.04 -0.66 34.91
CA ALA A 95 -4.28 -1.78 35.44
C ALA A 95 -3.37 -1.39 36.62
N ASN A 96 -2.95 -0.12 36.71
CA ASN A 96 -2.22 0.39 37.88
C ASN A 96 -3.04 0.34 39.19
N SER A 97 -4.35 0.12 39.11
CA SER A 97 -5.25 -0.02 40.27
C SER A 97 -5.67 -1.47 40.59
N SER A 98 -5.51 -2.41 39.63
CA SER A 98 -5.84 -3.83 39.78
C SER A 98 -5.05 -4.66 38.76
N THR A 99 -4.45 -5.77 39.19
CA THR A 99 -3.67 -6.67 38.31
C THR A 99 -4.55 -7.52 37.39
N THR A 100 -5.86 -7.58 37.62
CA THR A 100 -6.80 -8.38 36.83
C THR A 100 -7.95 -7.51 36.31
N ILE A 101 -8.21 -7.62 35.01
CA ILE A 101 -9.34 -7.00 34.31
C ILE A 101 -10.31 -8.12 33.93
N PHE A 102 -11.52 -8.17 34.51
CA PHE A 102 -12.46 -9.28 34.31
C PHE A 102 -13.94 -8.86 34.12
N ASP A 103 -14.29 -7.58 34.30
CA ASP A 103 -15.69 -7.10 34.20
C ASP A 103 -15.84 -6.08 33.03
N THR A 104 -16.65 -5.02 33.16
CA THR A 104 -16.84 -3.96 32.14
C THR A 104 -15.53 -3.42 31.54
N ASP A 105 -14.43 -3.50 32.28
CA ASP A 105 -13.08 -3.15 31.84
C ASP A 105 -12.50 -4.09 30.75
N VAL A 106 -12.96 -5.33 30.65
CA VAL A 106 -12.55 -6.29 29.60
C VAL A 106 -12.91 -5.77 28.21
N LYS A 107 -13.99 -4.99 28.10
CA LYS A 107 -14.42 -4.39 26.84
C LYS A 107 -13.30 -3.56 26.21
N MET A 108 -12.56 -2.77 27.00
CA MET A 108 -11.45 -1.97 26.46
C MET A 108 -10.33 -2.84 25.90
N ALA A 109 -10.06 -3.99 26.53
CA ALA A 109 -9.08 -4.96 26.05
C ALA A 109 -9.51 -5.57 24.71
N TYR A 110 -10.81 -5.87 24.55
CA TYR A 110 -11.37 -6.36 23.29
C TYR A 110 -11.36 -5.28 22.21
N ASP A 111 -11.80 -4.07 22.52
CA ASP A 111 -11.74 -2.94 21.59
C ASP A 111 -10.28 -2.64 21.15
N PHE A 112 -9.29 -2.86 22.04
CA PHE A 112 -7.86 -2.79 21.69
C PHE A 112 -7.48 -3.90 20.71
N LEU A 113 -7.84 -5.15 21.03
CA LEU A 113 -7.53 -6.32 20.20
C LEU A 113 -8.13 -6.18 18.79
N GLU A 114 -9.35 -5.65 18.67
CA GLU A 114 -9.98 -5.37 17.38
C GLU A 114 -9.15 -4.38 16.55
N GLU A 115 -8.74 -3.26 17.15
CA GLU A 115 -7.98 -2.22 16.45
C GLU A 115 -6.55 -2.67 16.11
N ILE A 116 -5.84 -3.35 17.01
CA ILE A 116 -4.47 -3.79 16.70
C ILE A 116 -4.46 -4.89 15.62
N GLN A 117 -5.46 -5.78 15.60
CA GLN A 117 -5.59 -6.79 14.54
C GLN A 117 -5.87 -6.13 13.18
N LYS A 118 -6.78 -5.13 13.12
CA LYS A 118 -6.98 -4.32 11.91
C LYS A 118 -5.66 -3.68 11.46
N ALA A 119 -4.89 -3.12 12.39
CA ALA A 119 -3.61 -2.50 12.07
C ALA A 119 -2.62 -3.48 11.45
N VAL A 120 -2.46 -4.69 12.03
CA VAL A 120 -1.59 -5.76 11.51
C VAL A 120 -2.03 -6.25 10.13
N VAL A 121 -3.32 -6.54 9.96
CA VAL A 121 -3.83 -7.10 8.70
C VAL A 121 -3.65 -6.08 7.56
N PHE A 122 -4.02 -4.82 7.80
CA PHE A 122 -3.98 -3.80 6.76
C PHE A 122 -2.57 -3.26 6.48
N SER A 123 -1.62 -3.30 7.44
CA SER A 123 -0.22 -2.97 7.15
C SER A 123 0.41 -4.00 6.22
N TYR A 124 0.19 -5.30 6.48
CA TYR A 124 0.67 -6.36 5.59
C TYR A 124 -0.02 -6.31 4.23
N LYS A 125 -1.34 -6.06 4.19
CA LYS A 125 -2.10 -5.88 2.93
C LYS A 125 -1.53 -4.76 2.07
N ALA A 126 -1.03 -3.68 2.67
CA ALA A 126 -0.38 -2.61 1.91
C ALA A 126 0.85 -3.12 1.14
N ILE A 127 1.69 -3.96 1.77
CA ILE A 127 2.85 -4.59 1.13
C ILE A 127 2.43 -5.54 0.01
N GLU A 128 1.42 -6.38 0.26
CA GLU A 128 0.91 -7.30 -0.75
C GLU A 128 0.34 -6.56 -1.97
N SER A 129 -0.41 -5.48 -1.72
CA SER A 129 -0.95 -4.61 -2.78
C SER A 129 0.16 -3.96 -3.58
N PHE A 130 1.24 -3.51 -2.91
CA PHE A 130 2.43 -2.99 -3.57
C PHE A 130 3.09 -4.03 -4.48
N CYS A 131 3.29 -5.25 -3.98
CA CYS A 131 3.86 -6.32 -4.79
C CYS A 131 3.03 -6.59 -6.05
N ASN A 132 1.73 -6.82 -5.88
CA ASN A 132 0.84 -7.18 -6.98
C ASN A 132 0.74 -6.05 -8.02
N ALA A 133 0.69 -4.79 -7.57
CA ALA A 133 0.71 -3.63 -8.47
C ALA A 133 2.06 -3.45 -9.20
N SER A 134 3.16 -3.89 -8.60
CA SER A 134 4.50 -3.77 -9.16
C SER A 134 4.87 -4.84 -10.17
N ILE A 135 4.14 -5.97 -10.22
CA ILE A 135 4.42 -7.07 -11.14
C ILE A 135 3.80 -6.78 -12.52
N PRO A 136 4.62 -6.63 -13.58
CA PRO A 136 4.11 -6.48 -14.94
C PRO A 136 3.39 -7.75 -15.42
N ASP A 137 2.38 -7.59 -16.27
CA ASP A 137 1.61 -8.73 -16.83
C ASP A 137 2.50 -9.70 -17.63
N SER A 138 3.58 -9.20 -18.23
CA SER A 138 4.55 -9.98 -19.00
C SER A 138 5.65 -10.64 -18.16
N TYR A 139 5.68 -10.42 -16.85
CA TYR A 139 6.75 -10.94 -15.99
C TYR A 139 6.52 -12.43 -15.69
N ILE A 140 7.59 -13.22 -15.82
CA ILE A 140 7.60 -14.65 -15.52
C ILE A 140 8.63 -14.92 -14.44
N TYR A 141 8.15 -15.37 -13.27
CA TYR A 141 9.02 -15.82 -12.19
C TYR A 141 9.44 -17.27 -12.41
N LYS A 142 10.75 -17.54 -12.36
CA LYS A 142 11.33 -18.87 -12.48
C LYS A 142 11.78 -19.34 -11.10
N LYS A 143 11.14 -20.37 -10.56
CA LYS A 143 11.45 -20.91 -9.23
C LYS A 143 12.04 -22.31 -9.35
N PRO A 144 13.31 -22.53 -8.97
CA PRO A 144 13.85 -23.87 -8.91
C PRO A 144 13.21 -24.65 -7.75
N THR A 145 12.80 -25.88 -8.02
CA THR A 145 12.29 -26.81 -7.00
C THR A 145 13.41 -27.70 -6.46
N SER A 146 13.18 -28.31 -5.30
CA SER A 146 14.11 -29.28 -4.70
C SER A 146 14.39 -30.51 -5.59
N LYS A 147 13.55 -30.74 -6.61
CA LYS A 147 13.68 -31.83 -7.58
C LYS A 147 14.43 -31.44 -8.85
N GLY A 148 15.03 -30.24 -8.90
CA GLY A 148 15.76 -29.73 -10.07
C GLY A 148 14.88 -29.26 -11.23
N ILE A 149 13.55 -29.28 -11.05
CA ILE A 149 12.59 -28.75 -12.04
C ILE A 149 12.43 -27.24 -11.81
N ILE A 150 12.42 -26.46 -12.88
CA ILE A 150 12.14 -25.03 -12.83
C ILE A 150 10.66 -24.81 -13.11
N GLU A 151 9.95 -24.28 -12.11
CA GLU A 151 8.56 -23.87 -12.27
C GLU A 151 8.49 -22.44 -12.79
N HIS A 152 7.50 -22.19 -13.65
CA HIS A 152 7.24 -20.88 -14.25
C HIS A 152 5.91 -20.34 -13.75
N TYR A 153 5.96 -19.16 -13.14
CA TYR A 153 4.79 -18.47 -12.62
C TYR A 153 4.58 -17.17 -13.39
N GLY A 154 3.46 -17.05 -14.09
CA GLY A 154 2.99 -15.77 -14.63
C GLY A 154 2.35 -14.90 -13.54
N LYS A 155 2.00 -13.65 -13.87
CA LYS A 155 1.48 -12.68 -12.89
C LYS A 155 0.36 -13.22 -11.99
N GLU A 156 -0.71 -13.77 -12.56
CA GLU A 156 -1.85 -14.28 -11.77
C GLU A 156 -1.42 -15.40 -10.79
N GLN A 157 -0.50 -16.25 -11.21
CA GLN A 157 0.03 -17.33 -10.39
C GLN A 157 0.97 -16.78 -9.30
N ILE A 158 1.78 -15.77 -9.61
CA ILE A 158 2.61 -15.08 -8.62
C ILE A 158 1.73 -14.43 -7.56
N GLU A 159 0.70 -13.69 -7.98
CA GLU A 159 -0.23 -13.00 -7.08
C GLU A 159 -0.89 -13.98 -6.11
N ARG A 160 -1.28 -15.17 -6.59
CA ARG A 160 -2.03 -16.17 -5.83
C ARG A 160 -1.19 -17.14 -4.99
N TRP A 161 -0.02 -17.55 -5.47
CA TRP A 161 0.71 -18.69 -4.89
C TRP A 161 2.07 -18.34 -4.29
N ILE A 162 2.67 -17.22 -4.68
CA ILE A 162 3.95 -16.80 -4.12
C ILE A 162 3.67 -15.94 -2.88
N ASN A 163 4.32 -16.28 -1.77
CA ASN A 163 4.16 -15.51 -0.52
C ASN A 163 4.75 -14.09 -0.67
N THR A 164 4.22 -13.12 0.07
CA THR A 164 4.65 -11.72 -0.05
C THR A 164 6.12 -11.54 0.32
N SER A 165 6.64 -12.26 1.32
CA SER A 165 8.06 -12.14 1.67
C SER A 165 9.02 -12.53 0.53
N GLU A 166 8.68 -13.56 -0.25
CA GLU A 166 9.42 -14.01 -1.43
C GLU A 166 9.22 -13.04 -2.60
N LYS A 167 8.00 -12.50 -2.76
CA LYS A 167 7.76 -11.40 -3.72
C LYS A 167 8.72 -10.24 -3.42
N ILE A 168 8.81 -9.81 -2.17
CA ILE A 168 9.64 -8.68 -1.75
C ILE A 168 11.15 -8.97 -1.82
N SER A 169 11.61 -10.17 -1.47
CA SER A 169 13.05 -10.45 -1.41
C SER A 169 13.66 -10.90 -2.74
N ALA A 170 12.86 -11.48 -3.64
CA ALA A 170 13.37 -12.05 -4.89
C ALA A 170 12.75 -11.46 -6.16
N ILE A 171 11.43 -11.23 -6.17
CA ILE A 171 10.71 -10.82 -7.39
C ILE A 171 10.79 -9.31 -7.62
N ILE A 172 10.36 -8.52 -6.63
CA ILE A 172 10.35 -7.05 -6.73
C ILE A 172 11.77 -6.50 -6.97
N PRO A 173 12.83 -6.98 -6.30
CA PRO A 173 14.19 -6.50 -6.58
C PRO A 173 14.64 -6.81 -8.01
N ASN A 174 14.21 -7.94 -8.60
CA ASN A 174 14.51 -8.25 -9.99
C ASN A 174 13.79 -7.28 -10.96
N ILE A 175 12.51 -7.00 -10.71
CA ILE A 175 11.70 -6.09 -11.53
C ILE A 175 12.23 -4.66 -11.45
N LEU A 176 12.53 -4.19 -10.24
CA LEU A 176 13.01 -2.82 -9.98
C LEU A 176 14.52 -2.66 -10.14
N LYS A 177 15.24 -3.75 -10.43
CA LYS A 177 16.71 -3.80 -10.56
C LYS A 177 17.42 -3.20 -9.34
N CYS A 178 17.00 -3.61 -8.15
CA CYS A 178 17.56 -3.14 -6.88
C CYS A 178 18.05 -4.30 -6.01
N ASN A 179 18.69 -3.96 -4.88
CA ASN A 179 19.08 -4.95 -3.88
C ASN A 179 17.86 -5.50 -3.15
N SER A 180 17.98 -6.74 -2.66
CA SER A 180 16.97 -7.31 -1.76
C SER A 180 16.95 -6.54 -0.43
N PRO A 181 15.76 -6.23 0.12
CA PRO A 181 15.65 -5.65 1.45
C PRO A 181 15.90 -6.68 2.58
N SER A 182 16.17 -7.95 2.26
CA SER A 182 16.33 -9.02 3.28
C SER A 182 17.49 -8.81 4.25
N ASN A 183 18.46 -7.97 3.89
CA ASN A 183 19.61 -7.63 4.73
C ASN A 183 19.39 -6.34 5.53
N GLN A 184 18.22 -5.70 5.39
CA GLN A 184 17.90 -4.47 6.11
C GLN A 184 17.46 -4.79 7.55
N THR A 185 17.68 -3.84 8.46
CA THR A 185 17.39 -4.01 9.89
C THR A 185 15.91 -4.26 10.19
N PHE A 186 15.00 -3.69 9.38
CA PHE A 186 13.55 -3.87 9.53
C PHE A 186 13.04 -5.24 9.02
N TRP A 187 13.89 -6.05 8.38
CA TRP A 187 13.44 -7.28 7.71
C TRP A 187 12.87 -8.32 8.68
N SER A 188 13.52 -8.50 9.84
CA SER A 188 13.02 -9.42 10.87
C SER A 188 11.65 -9.01 11.39
N ASP A 189 11.42 -7.71 11.55
CA ASP A 189 10.14 -7.18 12.01
C ASP A 189 9.05 -7.34 10.95
N PHE A 190 9.38 -7.17 9.67
CA PHE A 190 8.47 -7.49 8.57
C PHE A 190 8.12 -8.99 8.52
N LYS A 191 9.08 -9.88 8.75
CA LYS A 191 8.81 -11.33 8.83
C LYS A 191 7.93 -11.67 10.04
N ASN A 192 8.07 -10.97 11.16
CA ASN A 192 7.16 -11.11 12.29
C ASN A 192 5.76 -10.55 12.01
N LEU A 193 5.66 -9.43 11.27
CA LEU A 193 4.38 -8.91 10.79
C LEU A 193 3.65 -9.95 9.94
N GLU A 194 4.35 -10.59 9.00
CA GLU A 194 3.81 -11.67 8.18
C GLU A 194 3.30 -12.84 9.04
N ARG A 195 4.11 -13.27 10.03
CA ARG A 195 3.74 -14.36 10.95
C ARG A 195 2.47 -14.01 11.72
N ILE A 196 2.43 -12.88 12.42
CA ILE A 196 1.27 -12.51 13.24
C ILE A 196 0.03 -12.32 12.37
N ARG A 197 0.15 -11.71 11.18
CA ARG A 197 -0.95 -11.62 10.23
C ARG A 197 -1.50 -13.00 9.88
N ASN A 198 -0.63 -13.97 9.58
CA ASN A 198 -1.06 -15.34 9.26
C ASN A 198 -1.78 -15.99 10.44
N GLU A 199 -1.29 -15.81 11.67
CA GLU A 199 -1.93 -16.35 12.88
C GLU A 199 -3.28 -15.67 13.19
N ILE A 200 -3.46 -14.39 12.85
CA ILE A 200 -4.76 -13.70 12.96
C ILE A 200 -5.77 -14.25 11.95
N ILE A 201 -5.35 -14.43 10.69
CA ILE A 201 -6.26 -14.84 9.59
C ILE A 201 -6.55 -16.35 9.61
N HIS A 202 -5.55 -17.16 9.97
CA HIS A 202 -5.61 -18.61 9.99
C HIS A 202 -5.45 -19.14 11.42
N SER A 203 -6.17 -18.51 12.35
CA SER A 203 -6.07 -18.76 13.79
C SER A 203 -6.15 -20.25 14.12
N LYS A 204 -5.06 -20.77 14.69
CA LYS A 204 -5.00 -22.12 15.26
C LYS A 204 -5.37 -22.05 16.74
N SER A 205 -6.08 -23.06 17.24
CA SER A 205 -6.44 -23.11 18.66
C SER A 205 -5.23 -23.28 19.58
N SER A 206 -4.17 -23.93 19.08
CA SER A 206 -2.99 -24.34 19.85
C SER A 206 -2.09 -23.21 20.39
N ASN A 207 -2.17 -22.00 19.82
CA ASN A 207 -1.29 -20.86 20.16
C ASN A 207 -2.05 -19.55 20.37
N SER A 208 -3.38 -19.60 20.48
CA SER A 208 -4.25 -18.42 20.56
C SER A 208 -3.89 -17.48 21.73
N SER A 209 -3.57 -18.01 22.90
CA SER A 209 -3.19 -17.21 24.08
C SER A 209 -1.85 -16.48 23.90
N GLU A 210 -0.87 -17.14 23.30
CA GLU A 210 0.47 -16.57 23.04
C GLU A 210 0.37 -15.41 22.06
N ILE A 211 -0.39 -15.59 20.97
CA ILE A 211 -0.62 -14.54 19.97
C ILE A 211 -1.37 -13.36 20.56
N LEU A 212 -2.43 -13.62 21.35
CA LEU A 212 -3.16 -12.55 22.04
C LEU A 212 -2.24 -11.74 22.97
N SER A 213 -1.39 -12.41 23.75
CA SER A 213 -0.40 -11.76 24.61
C SER A 213 0.60 -10.94 23.80
N GLU A 214 1.09 -11.48 22.69
CA GLU A 214 2.02 -10.79 21.78
C GLU A 214 1.41 -9.50 21.20
N LEU A 215 0.12 -9.49 20.86
CA LEU A 215 -0.56 -8.29 20.37
C LEU A 215 -0.54 -7.13 21.38
N PHE A 216 -0.53 -7.42 22.69
CA PHE A 216 -0.37 -6.38 23.72
C PHE A 216 1.08 -5.88 23.89
N SER A 217 2.07 -6.60 23.37
CA SER A 217 3.48 -6.21 23.48
C SER A 217 3.79 -4.95 22.67
N ILE A 218 4.89 -4.26 23.03
CA ILE A 218 5.36 -3.09 22.27
C ILE A 218 5.92 -3.49 20.90
N LYS A 219 6.40 -4.72 20.74
CA LYS A 219 6.96 -5.24 19.49
C LYS A 219 5.96 -5.29 18.34
N THR A 220 4.68 -5.51 18.63
CA THR A 220 3.63 -5.50 17.60
C THR A 220 3.58 -4.18 16.84
N ARG A 221 3.89 -3.06 17.52
CA ARG A 221 4.03 -1.76 16.87
C ARG A 221 5.22 -1.72 15.92
N ASP A 222 6.40 -2.18 16.36
CA ASP A 222 7.62 -2.27 15.54
C ASP A 222 7.34 -3.10 14.27
N TYR A 223 6.62 -4.21 14.40
CA TYR A 223 6.22 -5.07 13.27
C TYR A 223 5.33 -4.31 12.29
N ILE A 224 4.34 -3.55 12.76
CA ILE A 224 3.48 -2.73 11.89
C ILE A 224 4.30 -1.63 11.20
N GLU A 225 5.15 -0.92 11.95
CA GLU A 225 5.99 0.17 11.42
C GLU A 225 6.99 -0.33 10.36
N SER A 226 7.48 -1.58 10.48
CA SER A 226 8.36 -2.19 9.48
C SER A 226 7.76 -2.20 8.06
N SER A 227 6.43 -2.26 7.93
CA SER A 227 5.76 -2.19 6.62
C SER A 227 5.93 -0.82 5.95
N VAL A 228 5.89 0.26 6.74
CA VAL A 228 6.08 1.62 6.24
C VAL A 228 7.53 1.79 5.79
N ILE A 229 8.48 1.37 6.62
CA ILE A 229 9.92 1.44 6.33
C ILE A 229 10.25 0.62 5.06
N LEU A 230 9.64 -0.55 4.90
CA LEU A 230 9.81 -1.39 3.71
C LEU A 230 9.29 -0.69 2.43
N LEU A 231 8.12 -0.05 2.49
CA LEU A 231 7.62 0.73 1.35
C LEU A 231 8.47 1.96 1.07
N GLU A 232 8.99 2.62 2.12
CA GLU A 232 9.91 3.76 1.99
C GLU A 232 11.23 3.36 1.33
N TYR A 233 11.74 2.17 1.62
CA TYR A 233 12.91 1.61 0.94
C TYR A 233 12.70 1.58 -0.58
N PHE A 234 11.55 1.09 -1.06
CA PHE A 234 11.29 0.97 -2.49
C PHE A 234 10.95 2.30 -3.16
N ILE A 235 10.15 3.17 -2.52
CA ILE A 235 9.84 4.48 -3.12
C ILE A 235 11.08 5.38 -3.19
N GLY A 236 12.05 5.20 -2.29
CA GLY A 236 13.32 5.91 -2.35
C GLY A 236 14.13 5.63 -3.61
N LEU A 237 13.88 4.51 -4.30
CA LEU A 237 14.56 4.12 -5.54
C LEU A 237 13.97 4.82 -6.77
N ASP A 238 12.65 5.01 -6.80
CA ASP A 238 11.94 5.75 -7.85
C ASP A 238 10.77 6.57 -7.24
N PRO A 239 11.05 7.81 -6.82
CA PRO A 239 10.03 8.73 -6.29
C PRO A 239 8.85 8.97 -7.25
N CYS A 240 9.09 8.86 -8.55
CA CYS A 240 8.10 9.10 -9.61
C CYS A 240 7.29 7.85 -9.97
N ASN A 241 7.53 6.72 -9.30
CA ASN A 241 6.84 5.48 -9.57
C ASN A 241 5.31 5.67 -9.42
N PRO A 242 4.51 5.35 -10.45
CA PRO A 242 3.06 5.60 -10.45
C PRO A 242 2.28 4.66 -9.52
N ILE A 243 2.89 3.57 -9.06
CA ILE A 243 2.26 2.61 -8.14
C ILE A 243 2.11 3.21 -6.75
N PHE A 244 3.05 4.08 -6.34
CA PHE A 244 2.99 4.72 -5.04
C PHE A 244 2.01 5.91 -5.04
N PRO A 245 1.18 6.03 -4.00
CA PRO A 245 0.25 7.15 -3.86
C PRO A 245 0.98 8.47 -3.63
N LEU A 246 0.26 9.57 -3.78
CA LEU A 246 0.74 10.87 -3.30
C LEU A 246 0.78 10.92 -1.78
N GLY A 247 1.69 11.73 -1.22
CA GLY A 247 1.77 11.94 0.22
C GLY A 247 2.37 10.77 1.01
N PHE A 248 2.95 9.78 0.33
CA PHE A 248 3.75 8.73 0.94
C PHE A 248 5.24 8.96 0.67
N GLY A 249 6.05 9.08 1.73
CA GLY A 249 7.50 9.26 1.62
C GLY A 249 7.90 10.39 0.67
N LYS A 250 8.83 10.10 -0.24
CA LYS A 250 9.35 11.05 -1.26
C LYS A 250 8.54 11.08 -2.57
N SER A 251 7.33 10.52 -2.60
CA SER A 251 6.53 10.37 -3.84
C SER A 251 6.35 11.69 -4.60
N GLN A 252 6.65 11.69 -5.89
CA GLN A 252 6.53 12.84 -6.80
C GLN A 252 5.65 12.50 -8.02
N ILE A 253 5.01 13.51 -8.60
CA ILE A 253 4.18 13.36 -9.80
C ILE A 253 5.06 13.30 -11.04
N LYS A 254 4.84 12.26 -11.86
CA LYS A 254 5.53 12.14 -13.15
C LYS A 254 4.87 13.05 -14.17
N VAL A 255 5.67 13.92 -14.79
CA VAL A 255 5.28 14.74 -15.94
C VAL A 255 6.05 14.27 -17.17
N MET A 256 5.34 14.04 -18.28
CA MET A 256 5.94 13.65 -19.56
C MET A 256 5.84 14.82 -20.53
N SER A 257 6.98 15.25 -21.07
CA SER A 257 7.00 16.28 -22.12
C SER A 257 6.77 15.66 -23.49
N VAL A 258 5.86 16.24 -24.27
CA VAL A 258 5.54 15.84 -25.65
C VAL A 258 5.63 17.04 -26.58
N PRO A 259 6.04 16.87 -27.86
CA PRO A 259 6.15 17.98 -28.80
C PRO A 259 4.83 18.72 -29.02
N ASN A 260 3.75 17.97 -29.27
CA ASN A 260 2.40 18.48 -29.44
C ASN A 260 1.40 17.50 -28.80
N SER A 261 0.69 17.92 -27.77
CA SER A 261 -0.22 17.06 -27.00
C SER A 261 -1.45 16.61 -27.77
N LYS A 262 -1.93 17.37 -28.77
CA LYS A 262 -3.12 17.00 -29.57
C LYS A 262 -2.91 15.69 -30.32
N GLU A 263 -1.70 15.42 -30.80
CA GLU A 263 -1.36 14.17 -31.50
C GLU A 263 -1.43 12.92 -30.60
N TYR A 264 -1.27 13.10 -29.28
CA TYR A 264 -1.27 12.01 -28.30
C TYR A 264 -2.63 11.86 -27.61
N LEU A 265 -3.33 12.98 -27.36
CA LEU A 265 -4.62 12.99 -26.69
C LEU A 265 -5.78 12.62 -27.63
N SER A 266 -5.69 12.93 -28.93
CA SER A 266 -6.69 12.50 -29.94
C SER A 266 -6.80 10.98 -30.11
N LYS A 267 -5.85 10.21 -29.56
CA LYS A 267 -5.85 8.74 -29.58
C LYS A 267 -6.51 8.11 -28.34
N ILE A 268 -7.00 8.93 -27.41
CA ILE A 268 -7.59 8.51 -26.13
C ILE A 268 -9.12 8.68 -26.13
N GLU A 269 -9.69 9.33 -27.16
CA GLU A 269 -11.14 9.42 -27.39
C GLU A 269 -11.75 8.10 -27.92
#